data_AF-A0A8S0VRS6-F1
#
_entry.id   AF-A0A8S0VRS6-F1
#
_cell.length_a   1.000
_cell.length_b   1.000
_cell.length_c   1.000
_cell.angle_alpha   90.00
_cell.angle_beta   90.00
_cell.angle_gamma   90.00
#
_symmetry.space_group_name_H-M   'P 1'
#
loop_
_entity.id
_entity.type
_entity.pdbx_description
1 polymer ?
#
loop_
_entity_poly.entity_id
_entity_poly.type
_entity_poly.pdbx_seq_one_letter_code
_entity_poly.pdbx_strand_id
1 'polypeptide(L)'
;MLKKLATHAMYHISTLLDTHPLRSMMGERLLKWAEPHAHSATLMTPAMRGKVKSTVMEVDKPIHTLTESFEPFVPEARPGDQLLDRYADCLHFDECDPTQDRRLYLDKLIAKARADPLTVLAATDGSVPQSNQYQAASAAIIYKGHRKLERTHYVSGRVTAPDAELNAISCVVHLAVKQANCQHIMVFTDSMGSAHRAVDPSVHSGQAFSLSVCRTLREWFEVDDLCCITFVYVPSALQWDIHGEAHKYVTELKVRVGCRKTDNSLDVLHSRAAHSVLDSWSSTFQDPTYRSSEFLELQWPDGQPLQPSYLNGGPWLSTFGHSITEFAHICWCITGHAPIGAYYRCFKINEPHGCTCRAALQSCQHILFCCHDRYSVHYPRFLGDIASFLKYNPTVFGFNRDPLGVG
;
A
#
# COMPACT_ATOMS: atom_id res chain seq x y z
N MET A 1 6.84 6.62 12.55
CA MET A 1 6.95 5.21 12.09
C MET A 1 6.40 4.20 13.11
N LEU A 2 6.90 4.14 14.35
CA LEU A 2 6.42 3.18 15.38
C LEU A 2 4.91 3.21 15.61
N LYS A 3 4.30 4.40 15.64
CA LYS A 3 2.84 4.56 15.76
C LYS A 3 2.07 3.86 14.62
N LYS A 4 2.58 3.94 13.38
CA LYS A 4 1.99 3.24 12.21
C LYS A 4 2.02 1.73 12.43
N LEU A 5 3.20 1.21 12.80
CA LEU A 5 3.40 -0.23 13.03
C LEU A 5 2.54 -0.74 14.18
N ALA A 6 2.44 0.01 15.27
CA ALA A 6 1.57 -0.32 16.40
C ALA A 6 0.11 -0.38 15.96
N THR A 7 -0.39 0.61 15.20
CA THR A 7 -1.76 0.60 14.70
C THR A 7 -2.02 -0.55 13.72
N HIS A 8 -1.09 -0.85 12.81
CA HIS A 8 -1.19 -2.02 11.92
C HIS A 8 -1.27 -3.33 12.74
N ALA A 9 -0.37 -3.51 13.71
CA ALA A 9 -0.36 -4.67 14.58
C ALA A 9 -1.69 -4.86 15.35
N MET A 10 -2.35 -3.76 15.74
CA MET A 10 -3.67 -3.81 16.38
C MET A 10 -4.73 -4.41 15.45
N TYR A 11 -4.71 -4.07 14.15
CA TYR A 11 -5.64 -4.63 13.18
C TYR A 11 -5.31 -6.09 12.82
N HIS A 12 -4.04 -6.47 12.77
CA HIS A 12 -3.62 -7.86 12.53
C HIS A 12 -4.18 -8.87 13.54
N ILE A 13 -4.55 -8.44 14.75
CA ILE A 13 -5.20 -9.33 15.73
C ILE A 13 -6.51 -9.93 15.19
N SER A 14 -7.21 -9.23 14.29
CA SER A 14 -8.42 -9.76 13.64
C SER A 14 -8.12 -10.97 12.74
N THR A 15 -6.92 -11.03 12.17
CA THR A 15 -6.48 -12.09 11.25
C THR A 15 -5.96 -13.34 11.96
N LEU A 16 -5.77 -13.28 13.28
CA LEU A 16 -5.30 -14.42 14.06
C LEU A 16 -6.39 -15.48 14.21
N LEU A 17 -5.97 -16.74 14.32
CA LEU A 17 -6.87 -17.86 14.66
C LEU A 17 -7.63 -17.57 15.96
N ASP A 18 -8.86 -18.06 16.07
CA ASP A 18 -9.73 -17.82 17.22
C ASP A 18 -9.19 -18.38 18.54
N THR A 19 -8.32 -19.39 18.46
CA THR A 19 -7.60 -20.00 19.59
C THR A 19 -6.16 -19.47 19.75
N HIS A 20 -5.76 -18.46 18.98
CA HIS A 20 -4.38 -17.97 18.99
C HIS A 20 -3.97 -17.47 20.39
N PRO A 21 -2.79 -17.83 20.93
CA PRO A 21 -2.39 -17.48 22.29
C PRO A 21 -2.44 -15.98 22.59
N LEU A 22 -2.10 -15.11 21.65
CA LEU A 22 -2.22 -13.65 21.86
C LEU A 22 -3.65 -13.18 22.16
N ARG A 23 -4.69 -13.88 21.69
CA ARG A 23 -6.09 -13.54 22.02
C ARG A 23 -6.40 -13.74 23.50
N SER A 24 -5.72 -14.68 24.18
CA SER A 24 -5.84 -14.90 25.64
C SER A 24 -5.51 -13.66 26.47
N MET A 25 -4.66 -12.77 25.95
CA MET A 25 -4.21 -11.55 26.61
C MET A 25 -5.13 -10.35 26.35
N MET A 26 -6.04 -10.46 25.37
CA MET A 26 -6.89 -9.35 24.92
C MET A 26 -8.15 -9.21 25.77
N GLY A 27 -8.92 -8.15 25.51
CA GLY A 27 -10.23 -7.96 26.11
C GLY A 27 -11.25 -8.98 25.60
N GLU A 28 -12.35 -9.11 26.34
CA GLU A 28 -13.44 -10.10 26.15
C GLU A 28 -13.89 -10.23 24.68
N ARG A 29 -14.00 -9.11 23.95
CA ARG A 29 -14.46 -9.12 22.55
C ARG A 29 -13.48 -9.79 21.58
N LEU A 30 -12.19 -9.72 21.87
CA LEU A 30 -11.12 -10.25 21.01
C LEU A 30 -10.65 -11.64 21.43
N LEU A 31 -11.07 -12.07 22.62
CA LEU A 31 -10.77 -13.38 23.20
C LEU A 31 -11.23 -14.53 22.30
N LYS A 32 -12.42 -14.40 21.68
CA LYS A 32 -13.06 -15.43 20.85
C LYS A 32 -13.09 -16.80 21.55
N TRP A 33 -12.31 -17.78 21.09
CA TRP A 33 -12.26 -19.14 21.63
C TRP A 33 -10.99 -19.42 22.44
N ALA A 34 -10.13 -18.41 22.63
CA ALA A 34 -8.95 -18.56 23.49
C ALA A 34 -9.35 -18.50 24.97
N GLU A 35 -8.71 -19.32 25.80
CA GLU A 35 -8.86 -19.22 27.25
C GLU A 35 -8.14 -17.97 27.77
N PRO A 36 -8.75 -17.16 28.67
CA PRO A 36 -8.08 -15.99 29.23
C PRO A 36 -6.82 -16.38 30.00
N HIS A 37 -5.70 -15.73 29.68
CA HIS A 37 -4.49 -15.86 30.48
C HIS A 37 -4.65 -15.17 31.84
N ALA A 38 -3.89 -15.57 32.86
CA ALA A 38 -3.95 -14.97 34.20
C ALA A 38 -3.67 -13.45 34.22
N HIS A 39 -2.99 -12.94 33.19
CA HIS A 39 -2.70 -11.51 32.98
C HIS A 39 -3.51 -10.89 31.83
N SER A 40 -4.63 -11.50 31.45
CA SER A 40 -5.53 -11.02 30.41
C SER A 40 -6.11 -9.65 30.76
N ALA A 41 -6.29 -8.80 29.75
CA ALA A 41 -7.04 -7.55 29.90
C ALA A 41 -8.48 -7.77 30.40
N THR A 42 -9.05 -8.96 30.14
CA THR A 42 -10.38 -9.37 30.61
C THR A 42 -10.46 -9.49 32.14
N LEU A 43 -9.36 -9.86 32.80
CA LEU A 43 -9.28 -10.00 34.26
C LEU A 43 -8.90 -8.67 34.96
N MET A 44 -8.61 -7.61 34.19
CA MET A 44 -8.22 -6.31 34.73
C MET A 44 -9.43 -5.41 34.98
N THR A 45 -9.47 -4.79 36.15
CA THR A 45 -10.45 -3.72 36.44
C THR A 45 -10.24 -2.53 35.48
N PRO A 46 -11.29 -1.73 35.19
CA PRO A 46 -11.15 -0.54 34.35
C PRO A 46 -10.08 0.44 34.83
N ALA A 47 -9.92 0.59 36.15
CA ALA A 47 -8.89 1.43 36.74
C ALA A 47 -7.46 0.90 36.47
N MET A 48 -7.27 -0.43 36.49
CA MET A 48 -5.98 -1.05 36.13
C MET A 48 -5.72 -0.89 34.64
N ARG A 49 -6.71 -1.12 33.78
CA ARG A 49 -6.59 -0.92 32.32
C ARG A 49 -6.20 0.52 31.98
N GLY A 50 -6.75 1.51 32.67
CA GLY A 50 -6.39 2.92 32.48
C GLY A 50 -4.95 3.27 32.86
N LYS A 51 -4.32 2.49 33.74
CA LYS A 51 -2.92 2.69 34.17
C LYS A 51 -1.92 2.02 33.22
N VAL A 52 -2.32 0.98 32.50
CA VAL A 52 -1.44 0.22 31.60
C VAL A 52 -1.50 0.80 30.20
N LYS A 53 -0.49 1.60 29.83
CA LYS A 53 -0.30 2.09 28.46
C LYS A 53 0.47 1.05 27.65
N SER A 54 -0.25 0.22 26.88
CA SER A 54 0.33 -0.81 26.03
C SER A 54 -0.52 -1.03 24.79
N THR A 55 0.11 -1.39 23.66
CA THR A 55 -0.59 -1.70 22.40
C THR A 55 -1.66 -2.76 22.60
N VAL A 56 -1.43 -3.78 23.44
CA VAL A 56 -2.38 -4.85 23.79
C VAL A 56 -3.65 -4.31 24.46
N MET A 57 -3.51 -3.32 25.32
CA MET A 57 -4.64 -2.70 26.04
C MET A 57 -5.40 -1.68 25.17
N GLU A 58 -4.76 -1.21 24.10
CA GLU A 58 -5.33 -0.20 23.22
C GLU A 58 -6.04 -0.81 22.01
N VAL A 59 -5.86 -2.11 21.70
CA VAL A 59 -6.41 -2.80 20.50
C VAL A 59 -7.92 -2.66 20.38
N ASP A 60 -8.64 -2.72 21.50
CA ASP A 60 -10.11 -2.66 21.51
C ASP A 60 -10.65 -1.33 20.93
N LYS A 61 -9.84 -0.27 20.99
CA LYS A 61 -10.21 1.06 20.51
C LYS A 61 -10.30 1.12 18.98
N PRO A 62 -9.28 0.81 18.17
CA PRO A 62 -9.41 0.88 16.72
C PRO A 62 -10.17 -0.29 16.11
N ILE A 63 -10.15 -1.49 16.71
CA ILE A 63 -10.62 -2.70 16.02
C ILE A 63 -12.12 -2.68 15.67
N HIS A 64 -12.96 -1.91 16.37
CA HIS A 64 -14.39 -1.78 16.04
C HIS A 64 -14.66 -1.07 14.70
N THR A 65 -13.63 -0.43 14.12
CA THR A 65 -13.72 0.22 12.81
C THR A 65 -13.51 -0.77 11.67
N LEU A 66 -12.86 -1.91 11.93
CA LEU A 66 -12.70 -3.00 10.97
C LEU A 66 -13.97 -3.84 10.94
N THR A 67 -14.54 -3.99 9.76
CA THR A 67 -15.78 -4.75 9.55
C THR A 67 -15.56 -6.06 8.81
N GLU A 68 -14.40 -6.24 8.19
CA GLU A 68 -14.02 -7.49 7.55
C GLU A 68 -13.84 -8.62 8.57
N SER A 69 -14.18 -9.83 8.12
CA SER A 69 -13.88 -11.08 8.81
C SER A 69 -12.81 -11.83 8.03
N PHE A 70 -11.96 -12.53 8.76
CA PHE A 70 -10.86 -13.32 8.20
C PHE A 70 -10.95 -14.75 8.68
N GLU A 71 -10.61 -15.67 7.79
CA GLU A 71 -10.55 -17.10 8.07
C GLU A 71 -9.10 -17.59 7.78
N PRO A 72 -8.20 -17.61 8.78
CA PRO A 72 -6.78 -17.85 8.54
C PRO A 72 -6.39 -19.29 8.21
N PHE A 73 -7.23 -20.27 8.55
CA PHE A 73 -6.94 -21.70 8.39
C PHE A 73 -8.05 -22.44 7.64
N VAL A 74 -8.55 -21.83 6.57
CA VAL A 74 -9.53 -22.45 5.69
C VAL A 74 -8.92 -23.62 4.91
N PRO A 75 -9.70 -24.67 4.60
CA PRO A 75 -9.23 -25.76 3.75
C PRO A 75 -8.67 -25.26 2.41
N GLU A 76 -9.29 -24.22 1.84
CA GLU A 76 -8.84 -23.60 0.60
C GLU A 76 -7.39 -23.09 0.66
N ALA A 77 -6.89 -22.68 1.81
CA ALA A 77 -5.56 -22.11 1.96
C ALA A 77 -4.46 -23.15 2.22
N ARG A 78 -4.83 -24.42 2.40
CA ARG A 78 -3.85 -25.49 2.67
C ARG A 78 -3.05 -25.79 1.39
N PRO A 79 -1.71 -25.83 1.45
CA PRO A 79 -0.91 -26.29 0.32
C PRO A 79 -1.37 -27.68 -0.15
N GLY A 80 -1.57 -27.85 -1.45
CA GLY A 80 -2.14 -29.04 -2.10
C GLY A 80 -3.66 -29.02 -2.25
N ASP A 81 -4.36 -28.16 -1.50
CA ASP A 81 -5.81 -27.97 -1.59
C ASP A 81 -6.20 -26.64 -2.25
N GLN A 82 -5.22 -25.77 -2.50
CA GLN A 82 -5.47 -24.47 -3.14
C GLN A 82 -5.97 -24.67 -4.57
N LEU A 83 -6.75 -23.68 -5.06
CA LEU A 83 -7.29 -23.72 -6.41
C LEU A 83 -6.15 -23.80 -7.45
N LEU A 84 -5.09 -23.03 -7.24
CA LEU A 84 -3.89 -23.02 -8.08
C LEU A 84 -3.10 -24.33 -8.01
N ASP A 85 -3.14 -25.07 -6.91
CA ASP A 85 -2.43 -26.34 -6.78
C ASP A 85 -3.13 -27.47 -7.56
N ARG A 86 -4.46 -27.47 -7.57
CA ARG A 86 -5.28 -28.55 -8.14
C ARG A 86 -5.77 -28.30 -9.56
N TYR A 87 -6.01 -27.03 -9.91
CA TYR A 87 -6.68 -26.63 -11.15
C TYR A 87 -5.86 -25.58 -11.91
N ALA A 88 -4.52 -25.65 -11.82
CA ALA A 88 -3.63 -24.72 -12.51
C ALA A 88 -3.93 -24.65 -14.03
N ASP A 89 -4.26 -25.80 -14.63
CA ASP A 89 -4.56 -25.91 -16.06
C ASP A 89 -5.91 -25.30 -16.44
N CYS A 90 -6.81 -25.06 -15.49
CA CYS A 90 -8.12 -24.44 -15.70
C CYS A 90 -8.09 -22.91 -15.47
N LEU A 91 -6.97 -22.36 -14.99
CA LEU A 91 -6.82 -20.95 -14.61
C LEU A 91 -5.82 -20.27 -15.53
N HIS A 92 -6.26 -19.24 -16.24
CA HIS A 92 -5.43 -18.53 -17.19
C HIS A 92 -5.40 -17.03 -16.91
N PHE A 93 -4.21 -16.43 -17.07
CA PHE A 93 -3.99 -15.00 -16.92
C PHE A 93 -3.35 -14.47 -18.21
N ASP A 94 -4.12 -13.69 -18.96
CA ASP A 94 -3.70 -13.01 -20.17
C ASP A 94 -3.26 -11.58 -19.81
N GLU A 95 -2.00 -11.50 -19.38
CA GLU A 95 -1.32 -10.24 -19.11
C GLU A 95 -0.88 -9.54 -20.40
N CYS A 96 -0.70 -8.22 -20.36
CA CYS A 96 -0.34 -7.46 -21.55
C CYS A 96 1.08 -7.80 -22.03
N ASP A 97 1.21 -8.20 -23.29
CA ASP A 97 2.50 -8.10 -23.99
C ASP A 97 2.76 -6.62 -24.34
N PRO A 98 3.89 -6.02 -23.90
CA PRO A 98 4.21 -4.62 -24.19
C PRO A 98 4.44 -4.33 -25.68
N THR A 99 4.65 -5.35 -26.52
CA THR A 99 4.91 -5.20 -27.96
C THR A 99 3.67 -5.31 -28.83
N GLN A 100 2.54 -5.76 -28.26
CA GLN A 100 1.32 -6.02 -29.01
C GLN A 100 0.38 -4.81 -29.01
N ASP A 101 -0.28 -4.55 -30.14
CA ASP A 101 -1.45 -3.68 -30.15
C ASP A 101 -2.58 -4.35 -29.36
N ARG A 102 -2.71 -3.95 -28.09
CA ARG A 102 -3.63 -4.58 -27.15
C ARG A 102 -5.08 -4.43 -27.60
N ARG A 103 -5.45 -3.31 -28.23
CA ARG A 103 -6.84 -3.11 -28.68
C ARG A 103 -7.20 -4.08 -29.79
N LEU A 104 -6.34 -4.19 -30.81
CA LEU A 104 -6.55 -5.12 -31.92
C LEU A 104 -6.59 -6.57 -31.44
N TYR A 105 -5.74 -6.93 -30.47
CA TYR A 105 -5.75 -8.24 -29.85
C TYR A 105 -7.08 -8.52 -29.12
N LEU A 106 -7.52 -7.61 -28.26
CA LEU A 106 -8.77 -7.74 -27.52
C LEU A 106 -9.98 -7.84 -28.46
N ASP A 107 -10.01 -7.06 -29.55
CA ASP A 107 -11.06 -7.11 -30.57
C ASP A 107 -11.15 -8.50 -31.24
N LYS A 108 -9.99 -9.11 -31.55
CA LYS A 108 -9.94 -10.48 -32.09
C LYS A 108 -10.37 -11.52 -31.05
N LEU A 109 -9.90 -11.36 -29.82
CA LEU A 109 -10.19 -12.27 -28.72
C LEU A 109 -11.70 -12.30 -28.42
N ILE A 110 -12.32 -11.13 -28.28
CA ILE A 110 -13.76 -11.04 -28.01
C ILE A 110 -14.59 -11.51 -29.19
N ALA A 111 -14.15 -11.29 -30.44
CA ALA A 111 -14.86 -11.79 -31.62
C ALA A 111 -14.89 -13.33 -31.63
N LYS A 112 -13.76 -13.98 -31.32
CA LYS A 112 -13.68 -15.44 -31.18
C LYS A 112 -14.57 -15.94 -30.04
N ALA A 113 -14.47 -15.30 -28.88
CA ALA A 113 -15.22 -15.71 -27.70
C ALA A 113 -16.73 -15.47 -27.83
N ARG A 114 -17.17 -14.46 -28.59
CA ARG A 114 -18.58 -14.24 -28.92
C ARG A 114 -19.16 -15.30 -29.86
N ALA A 115 -18.31 -15.96 -30.66
CA ALA A 115 -18.73 -17.04 -31.56
C ALA A 115 -18.90 -18.38 -30.83
N ASP A 116 -18.30 -18.53 -29.65
CA ASP A 116 -18.37 -19.75 -28.85
C ASP A 116 -19.63 -19.74 -27.95
N PRO A 117 -20.58 -20.67 -28.13
CA PRO A 117 -21.77 -20.75 -27.30
C PRO A 117 -21.51 -21.25 -25.87
N LEU A 118 -20.31 -21.76 -25.58
CA LEU A 118 -19.92 -22.27 -24.27
C LEU A 118 -19.13 -21.23 -23.44
N THR A 119 -18.80 -20.09 -24.05
CA THR A 119 -18.10 -18.99 -23.39
C THR A 119 -19.07 -17.95 -22.81
N VAL A 120 -18.85 -17.60 -21.55
CA VAL A 120 -19.44 -16.43 -20.90
C VAL A 120 -18.40 -15.33 -20.84
N LEU A 121 -18.76 -14.16 -21.35
CA LEU A 121 -17.93 -12.96 -21.29
C LEU A 121 -18.36 -12.14 -20.08
N ALA A 122 -17.40 -11.73 -19.26
CA ALA A 122 -17.62 -10.96 -18.06
C ALA A 122 -16.75 -9.71 -18.09
N ALA A 123 -17.32 -8.57 -17.71
CA ALA A 123 -16.59 -7.33 -17.53
C ALA A 123 -16.77 -6.83 -16.10
N THR A 124 -15.68 -6.39 -15.49
CA THR A 124 -15.63 -5.92 -14.10
C THR A 124 -14.93 -4.59 -14.01
N ASP A 125 -15.37 -3.74 -13.09
CA ASP A 125 -14.66 -2.52 -12.70
C ASP A 125 -15.02 -2.15 -11.25
N GLY A 126 -14.06 -1.59 -10.52
CA GLY A 126 -14.18 -1.09 -9.17
C GLY A 126 -13.92 0.41 -9.12
N SER A 127 -14.85 1.17 -8.54
CA SER A 127 -14.70 2.61 -8.38
C SER A 127 -14.55 3.00 -6.92
N VAL A 128 -13.52 3.79 -6.63
CA VAL A 128 -13.36 4.47 -5.35
C VAL A 128 -13.47 5.98 -5.57
N PRO A 129 -14.47 6.63 -4.96
CA PRO A 129 -14.65 8.06 -5.14
C PRO A 129 -13.55 8.86 -4.43
N GLN A 130 -13.10 9.95 -5.07
CA GLN A 130 -12.12 10.87 -4.47
C GLN A 130 -12.65 11.57 -3.20
N SER A 131 -13.97 11.77 -3.12
CA SER A 131 -14.60 12.39 -1.97
C SER A 131 -14.98 11.34 -0.92
N ASN A 132 -14.51 11.55 0.30
CA ASN A 132 -14.81 10.73 1.49
C ASN A 132 -16.30 10.68 1.88
N GLN A 133 -17.16 11.44 1.18
CA GLN A 133 -18.61 11.45 1.36
C GLN A 133 -19.31 10.30 0.61
N TYR A 134 -18.65 9.68 -0.36
CA TYR A 134 -19.22 8.60 -1.15
C TYR A 134 -18.56 7.26 -0.82
N GLN A 135 -19.30 6.18 -1.07
CA GLN A 135 -18.85 4.81 -0.89
C GLN A 135 -18.21 4.30 -2.18
N ALA A 136 -17.25 3.40 -2.03
CA ALA A 136 -16.73 2.62 -3.14
C ALA A 136 -17.78 1.65 -3.66
N ALA A 137 -17.70 1.35 -4.94
CA ALA A 137 -18.63 0.46 -5.62
C ALA A 137 -17.90 -0.47 -6.59
N SER A 138 -18.58 -1.55 -6.94
CA SER A 138 -18.10 -2.59 -7.85
C SER A 138 -19.19 -2.84 -8.88
N ALA A 139 -18.81 -3.01 -10.15
CA ALA A 139 -19.71 -3.41 -11.22
C ALA A 139 -19.32 -4.76 -11.82
N ALA A 140 -20.34 -5.52 -12.19
CA ALA A 140 -20.22 -6.79 -12.87
C ALA A 140 -21.24 -6.83 -14.01
N ILE A 141 -20.77 -7.10 -15.22
CA ILE A 141 -21.62 -7.23 -16.42
C ILE A 141 -21.26 -8.53 -17.12
N ILE A 142 -22.27 -9.35 -17.46
CA ILE A 142 -22.07 -10.62 -18.17
C ILE A 142 -22.80 -10.65 -19.52
N TYR A 143 -22.19 -11.29 -20.50
CA TYR A 143 -22.70 -11.50 -21.85
C TYR A 143 -22.52 -12.95 -22.27
N LYS A 144 -23.38 -13.39 -23.19
CA LYS A 144 -23.22 -14.64 -23.92
C LYS A 144 -23.41 -14.36 -25.41
N GLY A 145 -22.36 -14.58 -26.20
CA GLY A 145 -22.24 -14.00 -27.53
C GLY A 145 -22.41 -12.48 -27.49
N HIS A 146 -23.28 -11.94 -28.34
CA HIS A 146 -23.59 -10.50 -28.36
C HIS A 146 -24.68 -10.09 -27.37
N ARG A 147 -25.33 -11.04 -26.69
CA ARG A 147 -26.46 -10.74 -25.80
C ARG A 147 -25.96 -10.48 -24.39
N LYS A 148 -26.26 -9.28 -23.88
CA LYS A 148 -26.11 -8.95 -22.46
C LYS A 148 -27.09 -9.78 -21.65
N LEU A 149 -26.60 -10.52 -20.65
CA LEU A 149 -27.42 -11.38 -19.81
C LEU A 149 -27.84 -10.65 -18.55
N GLU A 150 -26.87 -10.09 -17.83
CA GLU A 150 -27.10 -9.47 -16.53
C GLU A 150 -26.07 -8.37 -16.28
N ARG A 151 -26.47 -7.37 -15.49
CA ARG A 151 -25.58 -6.37 -14.91
C ARG A 151 -25.97 -6.16 -13.45
N THR A 152 -24.98 -6.04 -12.59
CA THR A 152 -25.18 -5.75 -11.17
C THR A 152 -24.10 -4.80 -10.66
N HIS A 153 -24.40 -4.15 -9.56
CA HIS A 153 -23.42 -3.35 -8.82
C HIS A 153 -23.58 -3.58 -7.32
N TYR A 154 -22.48 -3.45 -6.60
CA TYR A 154 -22.45 -3.56 -5.15
C TYR A 154 -21.75 -2.35 -4.55
N VAL A 155 -22.26 -1.89 -3.42
CA VAL A 155 -21.67 -0.80 -2.64
C VAL A 155 -20.88 -1.43 -1.50
N SER A 156 -19.58 -1.13 -1.43
CA SER A 156 -18.63 -1.82 -0.54
C SER A 156 -18.18 -0.96 0.65
N GLY A 157 -18.84 0.18 0.89
CA GLY A 157 -18.43 1.09 1.97
C GLY A 157 -17.11 1.81 1.66
N ARG A 158 -16.17 1.76 2.59
CA ARG A 158 -14.85 2.40 2.54
C ARG A 158 -13.79 1.33 2.33
N VAL A 159 -13.53 1.02 1.06
CA VAL A 159 -12.53 0.05 0.63
C VAL A 159 -11.50 0.69 -0.29
N THR A 160 -10.38 0.00 -0.52
CA THR A 160 -9.37 0.43 -1.49
C THR A 160 -9.79 0.06 -2.91
N ALA A 161 -9.12 0.63 -3.92
CA ALA A 161 -9.42 0.28 -5.31
C ALA A 161 -9.20 -1.22 -5.58
N PRO A 162 -8.08 -1.85 -5.16
CA PRO A 162 -7.91 -3.30 -5.31
C PRO A 162 -9.01 -4.14 -4.65
N ASP A 163 -9.52 -3.74 -3.49
CA ASP A 163 -10.62 -4.43 -2.80
C ASP A 163 -11.94 -4.30 -3.58
N ALA A 164 -12.22 -3.12 -4.15
CA ALA A 164 -13.41 -2.87 -4.96
C ALA A 164 -13.38 -3.69 -6.26
N GLU A 165 -12.22 -3.77 -6.92
CA GLU A 165 -11.98 -4.64 -8.06
C GLU A 165 -12.14 -6.12 -7.71
N LEU A 166 -11.59 -6.54 -6.56
CA LEU A 166 -11.71 -7.91 -6.08
C LEU A 166 -13.18 -8.31 -5.86
N ASN A 167 -13.98 -7.41 -5.27
CA ASN A 167 -15.42 -7.63 -5.14
C ASN A 167 -16.12 -7.70 -6.52
N ALA A 168 -15.73 -6.86 -7.48
CA ALA A 168 -16.27 -6.90 -8.84
C ALA A 168 -16.00 -8.26 -9.52
N ILE A 169 -14.76 -8.77 -9.39
CA ILE A 169 -14.35 -10.09 -9.87
C ILE A 169 -15.16 -11.20 -9.20
N SER A 170 -15.31 -11.13 -7.88
CA SER A 170 -16.16 -12.08 -7.15
C SER A 170 -17.58 -12.09 -7.71
N CYS A 171 -18.19 -10.92 -7.93
CA CYS A 171 -19.54 -10.81 -8.47
C CYS A 171 -19.68 -11.48 -9.84
N VAL A 172 -18.77 -11.24 -10.79
CA VAL A 172 -18.87 -11.87 -12.12
C VAL A 172 -18.69 -13.38 -12.06
N VAL A 173 -17.80 -13.90 -11.22
CA VAL A 173 -17.60 -15.35 -11.09
C VAL A 173 -18.91 -16.01 -10.66
N HIS A 174 -19.56 -15.48 -9.61
CA HIS A 174 -20.83 -16.03 -9.13
C HIS A 174 -21.98 -15.91 -10.14
N LEU A 175 -21.98 -14.87 -10.97
CA LEU A 175 -22.97 -14.71 -12.03
C LEU A 175 -22.69 -15.64 -13.21
N ALA A 176 -21.42 -15.84 -13.57
CA ALA A 176 -21.00 -16.61 -14.73
C ALA A 176 -21.19 -18.12 -14.52
N VAL A 177 -20.87 -18.66 -13.35
CA VAL A 177 -21.05 -20.11 -13.08
C VAL A 177 -22.52 -20.54 -13.08
N LYS A 178 -23.46 -19.61 -12.86
CA LYS A 178 -24.91 -19.87 -12.89
C LYS A 178 -25.47 -19.96 -14.31
N GLN A 179 -24.69 -19.60 -15.33
CA GLN A 179 -25.15 -19.61 -16.70
C GLN A 179 -25.19 -21.04 -17.24
N ALA A 180 -26.31 -21.43 -17.84
CA ALA A 180 -26.44 -22.74 -18.45
C ALA A 180 -25.45 -22.93 -19.61
N ASN A 181 -24.85 -24.12 -19.69
CA ASN A 181 -23.85 -24.50 -20.71
C ASN A 181 -22.69 -23.49 -20.76
N CYS A 182 -22.02 -23.30 -19.62
CA CYS A 182 -20.84 -22.47 -19.48
C CYS A 182 -19.64 -23.38 -19.18
N GLN A 183 -18.68 -23.46 -20.11
CA GLN A 183 -17.41 -24.16 -19.93
C GLN A 183 -16.23 -23.18 -19.89
N HIS A 184 -16.38 -21.98 -20.45
CA HIS A 184 -15.30 -20.99 -20.43
C HIS A 184 -15.81 -19.65 -19.89
N ILE A 185 -15.17 -19.13 -18.85
CA ILE A 185 -15.45 -17.79 -18.33
C ILE A 185 -14.29 -16.88 -18.72
N MET A 186 -14.57 -15.81 -19.45
CA MET A 186 -13.58 -14.80 -19.79
C MET A 186 -13.87 -13.49 -19.04
N VAL A 187 -13.02 -13.15 -18.08
CA VAL A 187 -13.16 -11.96 -17.24
C VAL A 187 -12.23 -10.85 -17.74
N PHE A 188 -12.80 -9.76 -18.24
CA PHE A 188 -12.08 -8.57 -18.66
C PHE A 188 -12.00 -7.57 -17.51
N THR A 189 -10.78 -7.26 -17.07
CA THR A 189 -10.47 -6.37 -15.93
C THR A 189 -9.22 -5.57 -16.20
N ASP A 190 -9.11 -4.38 -15.62
CA ASP A 190 -7.89 -3.59 -15.61
C ASP A 190 -7.00 -3.84 -14.38
N SER A 191 -7.41 -4.74 -13.48
CA SER A 191 -6.67 -5.08 -12.27
C SER A 191 -6.26 -6.55 -12.24
N MET A 192 -5.14 -6.87 -12.90
CA MET A 192 -4.54 -8.22 -12.79
C MET A 192 -4.11 -8.54 -11.36
N GLY A 193 -3.70 -7.55 -10.58
CA GLY A 193 -3.40 -7.75 -9.16
C GLY A 193 -4.62 -8.26 -8.38
N SER A 194 -5.82 -7.73 -8.67
CA SER A 194 -7.06 -8.23 -8.07
C SER A 194 -7.49 -9.58 -8.64
N ALA A 195 -7.21 -9.87 -9.91
CA ALA A 195 -7.45 -11.19 -10.51
C ALA A 195 -6.60 -12.29 -9.86
N HIS A 196 -5.30 -12.06 -9.70
CA HIS A 196 -4.41 -12.97 -8.96
C HIS A 196 -4.88 -13.14 -7.51
N ARG A 197 -5.24 -12.02 -6.86
CA ARG A 197 -5.77 -12.04 -5.49
C ARG A 197 -7.09 -12.81 -5.37
N ALA A 198 -7.95 -12.80 -6.39
CA ALA A 198 -9.24 -13.49 -6.36
C ALA A 198 -9.12 -15.00 -6.21
N VAL A 199 -8.02 -15.58 -6.69
CA VAL A 199 -7.72 -17.01 -6.56
C VAL A 199 -6.72 -17.32 -5.45
N ASP A 200 -6.32 -16.32 -4.67
CA ASP A 200 -5.48 -16.47 -3.49
C ASP A 200 -6.35 -16.57 -2.22
N PRO A 201 -6.40 -17.73 -1.55
CA PRO A 201 -7.17 -17.93 -0.32
C PRO A 201 -6.47 -17.38 0.93
N SER A 202 -5.24 -16.87 0.82
CA SER A 202 -4.45 -16.38 1.95
C SER A 202 -5.10 -15.19 2.66
N VAL A 203 -4.64 -14.88 3.88
CA VAL A 203 -5.18 -13.75 4.63
C VAL A 203 -4.70 -12.43 4.01
N HIS A 204 -5.65 -11.69 3.46
CA HIS A 204 -5.44 -10.33 2.95
C HIS A 204 -6.73 -9.51 3.04
N SER A 205 -6.65 -8.19 2.85
CA SER A 205 -7.82 -7.30 2.74
C SER A 205 -8.80 -7.81 1.68
N GLY A 206 -10.08 -7.93 2.01
CA GLY A 206 -11.09 -8.54 1.14
C GLY A 206 -11.02 -10.07 1.00
N GLN A 207 -10.33 -10.81 1.89
CA GLN A 207 -10.20 -12.28 1.85
C GLN A 207 -11.53 -13.01 1.60
N ALA A 208 -12.63 -12.54 2.21
CA ALA A 208 -13.94 -13.15 2.05
C ALA A 208 -14.36 -13.27 0.57
N PHE A 209 -14.00 -12.30 -0.28
CA PHE A 209 -14.28 -12.35 -1.72
C PHE A 209 -13.44 -13.41 -2.42
N SER A 210 -12.15 -13.50 -2.13
CA SER A 210 -11.26 -14.53 -2.70
C SER A 210 -11.67 -15.93 -2.29
N LEU A 211 -12.05 -16.13 -1.02
CA LEU A 211 -12.57 -17.43 -0.56
C LEU A 211 -13.87 -17.80 -1.26
N SER A 212 -14.75 -16.83 -1.47
CA SER A 212 -16.00 -17.04 -2.22
C SER A 212 -15.71 -17.46 -3.66
N VAL A 213 -14.74 -16.82 -4.32
CA VAL A 213 -14.28 -17.17 -5.67
C VAL A 213 -13.67 -18.57 -5.69
N CYS A 214 -12.73 -18.87 -4.78
CA CYS A 214 -12.06 -20.17 -4.71
C CYS A 214 -13.05 -21.32 -4.51
N ARG A 215 -14.01 -21.16 -3.60
CA ARG A 215 -15.07 -22.15 -3.35
C ARG A 215 -15.94 -22.35 -4.57
N THR A 216 -16.42 -21.26 -5.17
CA THR A 216 -17.31 -21.28 -6.34
C THR A 216 -16.64 -21.90 -7.56
N LEU A 217 -15.37 -21.54 -7.84
CA LEU A 217 -14.64 -22.11 -8.96
C LEU A 217 -14.30 -23.58 -8.75
N ARG A 218 -13.94 -23.99 -7.53
CA ARG A 218 -13.70 -25.41 -7.23
C ARG A 218 -14.94 -26.25 -7.54
N GLU A 219 -16.10 -25.85 -7.01
CA GLU A 219 -17.35 -26.56 -7.27
C GLU A 219 -17.67 -26.61 -8.77
N TRP A 220 -17.37 -25.54 -9.51
CA TRP A 220 -17.60 -25.49 -10.95
C TRP A 220 -16.63 -26.37 -11.76
N PHE A 221 -15.35 -26.43 -11.37
CA PHE A 221 -14.35 -27.30 -12.01
C PHE A 221 -14.58 -28.78 -11.72
N GLU A 222 -15.15 -29.13 -10.56
CA GLU A 222 -15.50 -30.52 -10.21
C GLU A 222 -16.64 -31.10 -11.06
N VAL A 223 -17.45 -30.24 -11.70
CA VAL A 223 -18.59 -30.68 -12.53
C VAL A 223 -18.15 -31.13 -13.93
N ASP A 224 -17.17 -30.45 -14.52
CA ASP A 224 -16.70 -30.70 -15.89
C ASP A 224 -15.22 -30.31 -16.02
N ASP A 225 -14.37 -31.27 -16.39
CA ASP A 225 -12.93 -31.09 -16.56
C ASP A 225 -12.57 -30.12 -17.70
N LEU A 226 -13.53 -29.78 -18.57
CA LEU A 226 -13.36 -28.78 -19.63
C LEU A 226 -13.58 -27.34 -19.14
N CYS A 227 -14.07 -27.17 -17.90
CA CYS A 227 -14.30 -25.85 -17.33
C CYS A 227 -12.99 -25.10 -17.12
N CYS A 228 -12.90 -23.88 -17.64
CA CYS A 228 -11.74 -23.01 -17.45
C CYS A 228 -12.15 -21.54 -17.31
N ILE A 229 -11.33 -20.76 -16.61
CA ILE A 229 -11.49 -19.30 -16.49
C ILE A 229 -10.24 -18.59 -16.99
N THR A 230 -10.44 -17.50 -17.72
CA THR A 230 -9.37 -16.66 -18.23
C THR A 230 -9.59 -15.22 -17.78
N PHE A 231 -8.65 -14.69 -17.01
CA PHE A 231 -8.57 -13.28 -16.67
C PHE A 231 -7.79 -12.56 -17.77
N VAL A 232 -8.42 -11.58 -18.41
CA VAL A 232 -7.88 -10.82 -19.53
C VAL A 232 -7.64 -9.39 -19.09
N TYR A 233 -6.38 -8.97 -19.12
CA TYR A 233 -6.02 -7.60 -18.79
C TYR A 233 -6.50 -6.61 -19.86
N VAL A 234 -7.19 -5.56 -19.43
CA VAL A 234 -7.61 -4.44 -20.27
C VAL A 234 -7.03 -3.15 -19.69
N PRO A 235 -6.09 -2.47 -20.35
CA PRO A 235 -5.60 -1.18 -19.86
C PRO A 235 -6.75 -0.17 -19.71
N SER A 236 -6.91 0.42 -18.52
CA SER A 236 -8.01 1.36 -18.21
C SER A 236 -8.08 2.53 -19.19
N ALA A 237 -6.93 2.98 -19.70
CA ALA A 237 -6.81 4.06 -20.67
C ALA A 237 -7.53 3.77 -22.02
N LEU A 238 -7.77 2.49 -22.36
CA LEU A 238 -8.42 2.12 -23.62
C LEU A 238 -9.93 2.32 -23.60
N GLN A 239 -10.56 2.32 -22.42
CA GLN A 239 -12.03 2.33 -22.26
C GLN A 239 -12.74 1.38 -23.23
N TRP A 240 -12.23 0.15 -23.30
CA TRP A 240 -12.51 -0.77 -24.40
C TRP A 240 -13.81 -1.58 -24.21
N ASP A 241 -14.66 -1.61 -25.25
CA ASP A 241 -15.89 -2.43 -25.39
C ASP A 241 -16.65 -2.66 -24.06
N ILE A 242 -16.85 -3.93 -23.67
CA ILE A 242 -17.63 -4.32 -22.49
C ILE A 242 -17.00 -3.87 -21.17
N HIS A 243 -15.67 -3.74 -21.11
CA HIS A 243 -14.96 -3.20 -19.95
C HIS A 243 -15.22 -1.70 -19.78
N GLY A 244 -15.19 -0.94 -20.88
CA GLY A 244 -15.57 0.48 -20.88
C GLY A 244 -17.03 0.69 -20.45
N GLU A 245 -17.92 -0.28 -20.71
CA GLU A 245 -19.29 -0.26 -20.19
C GLU A 245 -19.33 -0.47 -18.67
N ALA A 246 -18.61 -1.47 -18.14
CA ALA A 246 -18.51 -1.71 -16.69
C ALA A 246 -17.96 -0.49 -15.95
N HIS A 247 -16.91 0.13 -16.51
CA HIS A 247 -16.32 1.34 -15.97
C HIS A 247 -17.29 2.51 -15.87
N LYS A 248 -18.03 2.79 -16.96
CA LYS A 248 -19.08 3.83 -16.94
C LYS A 248 -20.18 3.50 -15.93
N TYR A 249 -20.61 2.24 -15.88
CA TYR A 249 -21.68 1.81 -15.01
C TYR A 249 -21.37 2.03 -13.52
N VAL A 250 -20.13 1.77 -13.09
CA VAL A 250 -19.72 1.96 -11.69
C VAL A 250 -19.35 3.40 -11.37
N THR A 251 -18.72 4.14 -12.29
CA THR A 251 -18.29 5.53 -12.03
C THR A 251 -19.43 6.53 -11.97
N GLU A 252 -20.55 6.24 -12.65
CA GLU A 252 -21.78 7.04 -12.56
C GLU A 252 -22.52 6.85 -11.22
N LEU A 253 -22.25 5.75 -10.51
CA LEU A 253 -22.90 5.43 -9.25
C LEU A 253 -22.33 6.29 -8.10
N LYS A 254 -23.16 7.14 -7.52
CA LYS A 254 -22.81 7.98 -6.36
C LYS A 254 -23.67 7.63 -5.16
N VAL A 255 -23.15 6.76 -4.30
CA VAL A 255 -23.83 6.37 -3.06
C VAL A 255 -23.15 7.08 -1.89
N ARG A 256 -23.88 7.91 -1.15
CA ARG A 256 -23.35 8.61 0.02
C ARG A 256 -23.06 7.62 1.14
N VAL A 257 -22.02 7.91 1.91
CA VAL A 257 -21.77 7.25 3.19
C VAL A 257 -22.90 7.68 4.14
N GLY A 258 -23.76 6.73 4.52
CA GLY A 258 -24.87 7.00 5.43
C GLY A 258 -24.42 7.15 6.89
N CYS A 259 -25.35 7.51 7.78
CA CYS A 259 -25.10 7.61 9.23
C CYS A 259 -24.89 6.24 9.92
N ARG A 260 -25.16 5.12 9.23
CA ARG A 260 -24.87 3.77 9.73
C ARG A 260 -23.37 3.47 9.56
N LYS A 261 -22.83 2.56 10.39
CA LYS A 261 -21.43 2.12 10.33
C LYS A 261 -21.09 1.75 8.88
N THR A 262 -20.11 2.46 8.32
CA THR A 262 -19.57 2.16 6.99
C THR A 262 -18.62 0.99 7.12
N ASP A 263 -18.76 0.00 6.24
CA ASP A 263 -17.80 -1.09 6.15
C ASP A 263 -16.42 -0.52 5.83
N ASN A 264 -15.38 -0.92 6.57
CA ASN A 264 -14.01 -0.54 6.29
C ASN A 264 -13.16 -1.79 6.07
N SER A 265 -12.42 -1.80 4.97
CA SER A 265 -11.41 -2.83 4.74
C SER A 265 -10.17 -2.64 5.61
N LEU A 266 -9.43 -3.73 5.83
CA LEU A 266 -8.14 -3.72 6.51
C LEU A 266 -7.18 -2.73 5.83
N ASP A 267 -7.08 -2.75 4.51
CA ASP A 267 -6.16 -1.88 3.77
C ASP A 267 -6.53 -0.39 3.85
N VAL A 268 -7.82 -0.05 3.94
CA VAL A 268 -8.25 1.34 4.18
C VAL A 268 -7.81 1.80 5.57
N LEU A 269 -7.94 0.95 6.59
CA LEU A 269 -7.54 1.30 7.95
C LEU A 269 -6.01 1.41 8.07
N HIS A 270 -5.26 0.53 7.42
CA HIS A 270 -3.82 0.64 7.30
C HIS A 270 -3.39 1.92 6.59
N SER A 271 -4.05 2.26 5.48
CA SER A 271 -3.80 3.48 4.71
C SER A 271 -4.11 4.72 5.55
N ARG A 272 -5.22 4.76 6.28
CA ARG A 272 -5.56 5.87 7.18
C ARG A 272 -4.55 6.06 8.30
N ALA A 273 -4.11 4.95 8.91
CA ALA A 273 -3.07 5.01 9.95
C ALA A 273 -1.76 5.57 9.39
N ALA A 274 -1.39 5.18 8.17
CA ALA A 274 -0.19 5.68 7.51
C ALA A 274 -0.29 7.17 7.17
N HIS A 275 -1.41 7.62 6.60
CA HIS A 275 -1.67 9.04 6.31
C HIS A 275 -1.67 9.88 7.59
N SER A 276 -2.36 9.45 8.65
CA SER A 276 -2.39 10.18 9.92
C SER A 276 -1.00 10.37 10.54
N VAL A 277 -0.13 9.35 10.44
CA VAL A 277 1.25 9.45 10.91
C VAL A 277 2.08 10.37 10.01
N LEU A 278 1.85 10.32 8.69
CA LEU A 278 2.53 11.19 7.75
C LEU A 278 2.12 12.65 7.96
N ASP A 279 0.84 12.95 8.08
CA ASP A 279 0.32 14.30 8.35
C ASP A 279 0.88 14.87 9.65
N SER A 280 0.90 14.05 10.72
CA SER A 280 1.50 14.44 11.99
C SER A 280 2.99 14.71 11.84
N TRP A 281 3.72 13.87 11.10
CA TRP A 281 5.16 14.05 10.90
C TRP A 281 5.45 15.29 10.06
N SER A 282 4.73 15.49 8.96
CA SER A 282 4.82 16.69 8.13
C SER A 282 4.53 17.94 8.94
N SER A 283 3.46 17.95 9.75
CA SER A 283 3.13 19.07 10.63
C SER A 283 4.25 19.39 11.63
N THR A 284 4.80 18.37 12.29
CA THR A 284 5.92 18.54 13.23
C THR A 284 7.21 18.97 12.51
N PHE A 285 7.44 18.49 11.29
CA PHE A 285 8.61 18.87 10.49
C PHE A 285 8.59 20.33 10.03
N GLN A 286 7.41 20.94 9.91
CA GLN A 286 7.28 22.37 9.63
C GLN A 286 7.70 23.25 10.83
N ASP A 287 7.69 22.71 12.05
CA ASP A 287 8.12 23.44 13.24
C ASP A 287 9.65 23.62 13.25
N PRO A 288 10.17 24.87 13.19
CA PRO A 288 11.60 25.12 13.21
C PRO A 288 12.30 24.61 14.48
N THR A 289 11.59 24.52 15.60
CA THR A 289 12.16 24.01 16.86
C THR A 289 12.38 22.50 16.82
N TYR A 290 11.54 21.77 16.09
CA TYR A 290 11.71 20.35 15.85
C TYR A 290 12.76 20.08 14.78
N ARG A 291 12.70 20.83 13.69
CA ARG A 291 13.55 20.62 12.51
C ARG A 291 14.99 21.10 12.70
N SER A 292 15.23 22.06 13.60
CA SER A 292 16.47 22.86 13.75
C SER A 292 16.59 23.99 12.73
N SER A 293 17.14 25.12 13.17
CA SER A 293 17.49 26.25 12.31
C SER A 293 18.65 25.95 11.35
N GLU A 294 19.45 24.92 11.65
CA GLU A 294 20.57 24.48 10.81
C GLU A 294 20.15 23.43 9.76
N PHE A 295 18.86 23.07 9.72
CA PHE A 295 18.37 22.11 8.74
C PHE A 295 18.32 22.72 7.34
N LEU A 296 18.93 22.07 6.38
CA LEU A 296 18.94 22.52 4.99
C LEU A 296 17.59 22.24 4.32
N GLU A 297 16.83 23.29 4.08
CA GLU A 297 15.57 23.22 3.33
C GLU A 297 15.85 23.02 1.85
N LEU A 298 15.38 21.90 1.32
CA LEU A 298 15.47 21.57 -0.10
C LEU A 298 14.09 21.58 -0.74
N GLN A 299 14.08 21.67 -2.05
CA GLN A 299 12.87 21.70 -2.86
C GLN A 299 12.91 20.61 -3.93
N TRP A 300 11.73 20.29 -4.44
CA TRP A 300 11.56 19.60 -5.71
C TRP A 300 11.77 20.59 -6.88
N PRO A 301 12.05 20.10 -8.11
CA PRO A 301 12.20 20.96 -9.28
C PRO A 301 10.99 21.87 -9.59
N ASP A 302 9.80 21.50 -9.10
CA ASP A 302 8.57 22.30 -9.20
C ASP A 302 8.47 23.43 -8.14
N GLY A 303 9.49 23.58 -7.29
CA GLY A 303 9.57 24.58 -6.23
C GLY A 303 8.89 24.19 -4.92
N GLN A 304 8.27 23.02 -4.82
CA GLN A 304 7.64 22.56 -3.59
C GLN A 304 8.70 22.15 -2.55
N PRO A 305 8.50 22.46 -1.25
CA PRO A 305 9.44 22.06 -0.21
C PRO A 305 9.48 20.54 -0.07
N LEU A 306 10.68 20.01 0.10
CA LEU A 306 10.89 18.58 0.30
C LEU A 306 10.31 18.16 1.65
N GLN A 307 9.29 17.30 1.61
CA GLN A 307 8.61 16.79 2.81
C GLN A 307 9.09 15.39 3.17
N PRO A 308 9.08 15.05 4.47
CA PRO A 308 9.35 13.69 4.88
C PRO A 308 8.33 12.71 4.30
N SER A 309 8.80 11.52 3.93
CA SER A 309 7.96 10.42 3.45
C SER A 309 8.54 9.09 3.93
N TYR A 310 7.66 8.11 4.11
CA TYR A 310 8.05 6.73 4.46
C TYR A 310 8.09 5.79 3.24
N LEU A 311 7.60 6.23 2.08
CA LEU A 311 7.54 5.42 0.86
C LEU A 311 8.94 5.33 0.25
N ASN A 312 9.40 4.11 -0.04
CA ASN A 312 10.71 3.83 -0.68
C ASN A 312 11.89 4.54 -0.01
N GLY A 313 11.88 4.66 1.32
CA GLY A 313 12.93 5.35 2.09
C GLY A 313 12.82 6.88 2.09
N GLY A 314 11.76 7.44 1.53
CA GLY A 314 11.56 8.88 1.39
C GLY A 314 12.47 9.50 0.33
N PRO A 315 12.37 10.82 0.11
CA PRO A 315 13.08 11.49 -0.98
C PRO A 315 14.61 11.46 -0.84
N TRP A 316 15.13 11.41 0.40
CA TRP A 316 16.57 11.40 0.64
C TRP A 316 17.22 10.04 0.38
N LEU A 317 16.67 8.96 0.95
CA LEU A 317 17.29 7.63 0.81
C LEU A 317 17.17 7.12 -0.63
N SER A 318 16.07 7.40 -1.32
CA SER A 318 15.91 7.01 -2.73
C SER A 318 16.94 7.65 -3.65
N THR A 319 17.43 8.84 -3.31
CA THR A 319 18.41 9.59 -4.13
C THR A 319 19.85 9.17 -3.83
N PHE A 320 20.15 8.79 -2.59
CA PHE A 320 21.53 8.68 -2.09
C PHE A 320 21.89 7.30 -1.52
N GLY A 321 20.97 6.32 -1.56
CA GLY A 321 21.15 5.00 -0.94
C GLY A 321 22.22 4.10 -1.55
N HIS A 322 22.95 4.55 -2.58
CA HIS A 322 23.96 3.76 -3.29
C HIS A 322 25.35 3.79 -2.64
N SER A 323 25.64 4.75 -1.76
CA SER A 323 26.92 4.87 -1.05
C SER A 323 26.69 5.29 0.40
N ILE A 324 27.15 4.47 1.35
CA ILE A 324 26.98 4.72 2.79
C ILE A 324 27.70 6.02 3.21
N THR A 325 28.90 6.26 2.68
CA THR A 325 29.71 7.44 3.02
C THR A 325 29.06 8.73 2.49
N GLU A 326 28.62 8.72 1.23
CA GLU A 326 27.93 9.87 0.64
C GLU A 326 26.63 10.15 1.38
N PHE A 327 25.85 9.11 1.69
CA PHE A 327 24.62 9.24 2.47
C PHE A 327 24.88 9.85 3.85
N ALA A 328 25.92 9.40 4.56
CA ALA A 328 26.29 9.96 5.86
C ALA A 328 26.63 11.46 5.77
N HIS A 329 27.45 11.86 4.79
CA HIS A 329 27.83 13.26 4.59
C HIS A 329 26.62 14.13 4.23
N ILE A 330 25.68 13.60 3.44
CA ILE A 330 24.42 14.28 3.12
C ILE A 330 23.54 14.43 4.36
N CYS A 331 23.35 13.36 5.14
CA CYS A 331 22.58 13.43 6.37
C CYS A 331 23.17 14.47 7.31
N TRP A 332 24.49 14.47 7.50
CA TRP A 332 25.20 15.45 8.30
C TRP A 332 25.02 16.88 7.78
N CYS A 333 25.14 17.09 6.46
CA CYS A 333 24.90 18.39 5.83
C CYS A 333 23.46 18.87 6.05
N ILE A 334 22.47 18.03 5.72
CA ILE A 334 21.05 18.39 5.74
C ILE A 334 20.56 18.61 7.16
N THR A 335 21.00 17.80 8.12
CA THR A 335 20.57 17.93 9.52
C THR A 335 21.37 18.97 10.30
N GLY A 336 22.40 19.59 9.71
CA GLY A 336 23.30 20.51 10.41
C GLY A 336 24.23 19.83 11.43
N HIS A 337 24.42 18.51 11.33
CA HIS A 337 25.25 17.70 12.23
C HIS A 337 26.62 17.31 11.64
N ALA A 338 27.05 18.02 10.60
CA ALA A 338 28.41 17.84 10.08
C ALA A 338 29.46 18.11 11.17
N PRO A 339 30.47 17.24 11.35
CA PRO A 339 31.58 17.46 12.27
C PRO A 339 32.51 18.58 11.77
N ILE A 340 32.00 19.80 11.80
CA ILE A 340 32.66 21.05 11.42
C ILE A 340 32.57 22.04 12.60
N GLY A 341 33.14 23.23 12.44
CA GLY A 341 33.23 24.21 13.54
C GLY A 341 31.92 24.53 14.28
N ALA A 342 30.77 24.55 13.59
CA ALA A 342 29.46 24.72 14.21
C ALA A 342 29.09 23.56 15.17
N TYR A 343 29.35 22.32 14.77
CA TYR A 343 29.16 21.14 15.59
C TYR A 343 30.11 21.12 16.78
N TYR A 344 31.40 21.38 16.57
CA TYR A 344 32.38 21.41 17.66
C TYR A 344 32.03 22.44 18.73
N ARG A 345 31.59 23.63 18.30
CA ARG A 345 31.12 24.67 19.23
C ARG A 345 29.86 24.24 19.99
N CYS A 346 28.90 23.60 19.32
CA CYS A 346 27.66 23.14 19.93
C CYS A 346 27.93 22.08 21.02
N PHE A 347 28.79 21.11 20.72
CA PHE A 347 29.12 19.99 21.61
C PHE A 347 30.31 20.28 22.54
N LYS A 348 30.86 21.50 22.53
CA LYS A 348 32.01 21.93 23.34
C LYS A 348 33.26 21.06 23.15
N ILE A 349 33.49 20.64 21.91
CA ILE A 349 34.67 19.86 21.50
C ILE A 349 35.82 20.85 21.28
N ASN A 350 37.01 20.52 21.81
CA ASN A 350 38.19 21.38 21.72
C ASN A 350 38.89 21.27 20.35
N GLU A 351 38.21 21.72 19.31
CA GLU A 351 38.65 21.73 17.91
C GLU A 351 38.44 23.13 17.30
N PRO A 352 39.14 23.49 16.20
CA PRO A 352 38.95 24.78 15.55
C PRO A 352 37.51 25.03 15.09
N HIS A 353 36.92 26.15 15.51
CA HIS A 353 35.56 26.53 15.13
C HIS A 353 35.47 27.33 13.82
N GLY A 354 36.53 28.07 13.49
CA GLY A 354 36.58 28.95 12.32
C GLY A 354 36.86 28.19 11.02
N CYS A 355 36.48 28.78 9.89
CA CYS A 355 36.85 28.27 8.58
C CYS A 355 38.24 28.79 8.18
N THR A 356 38.97 28.02 7.37
CA THR A 356 40.28 28.43 6.82
C THR A 356 40.19 29.63 5.88
N CYS A 357 39.01 29.94 5.33
CA CYS A 357 38.73 31.19 4.61
C CYS A 357 38.54 32.40 5.56
N ARG A 358 38.94 32.27 6.84
CA ARG A 358 38.87 33.28 7.90
C ARG A 358 37.46 33.60 8.41
N ALA A 359 36.45 32.83 8.04
CA ALA A 359 35.13 32.97 8.66
C ALA A 359 35.20 32.56 10.14
N ALA A 360 34.59 33.35 11.02
CA ALA A 360 34.60 33.12 12.47
C ALA A 360 33.96 31.78 12.89
N LEU A 361 33.06 31.25 12.06
CA LEU A 361 32.41 29.97 12.27
C LEU A 361 32.27 29.21 10.96
N GLN A 362 32.65 27.93 10.97
CA GLN A 362 32.39 27.00 9.87
C GLN A 362 31.06 26.28 10.10
N SER A 363 29.99 26.73 9.44
CA SER A 363 28.67 26.05 9.40
C SER A 363 28.37 25.45 8.02
N CYS A 364 27.35 24.58 7.93
CA CYS A 364 26.88 24.06 6.64
C CYS A 364 26.45 25.20 5.72
N GLN A 365 25.72 26.18 6.25
CA GLN A 365 25.32 27.37 5.50
C GLN A 365 26.53 28.16 4.97
N HIS A 366 27.57 28.35 5.78
CA HIS A 366 28.80 29.00 5.34
C HIS A 366 29.49 28.23 4.21
N ILE A 367 29.64 26.91 4.35
CA ILE A 367 30.29 26.06 3.35
C ILE A 367 29.54 26.09 2.01
N LEU A 368 28.22 25.97 2.05
CA LEU A 368 27.39 25.87 0.84
C LEU A 368 27.19 27.21 0.13
N PHE A 369 27.16 28.32 0.86
CA PHE A 369 26.68 29.60 0.32
C PHE A 369 27.70 30.75 0.39
N CYS A 370 28.78 30.61 1.16
CA CYS A 370 29.70 31.72 1.44
C CYS A 370 31.19 31.40 1.21
N CYS A 371 31.59 30.13 1.26
CA CYS A 371 33.00 29.72 1.25
C CYS A 371 33.59 29.60 -0.18
N HIS A 372 33.63 30.73 -0.89
CA HIS A 372 34.08 30.80 -2.30
C HIS A 372 35.56 30.44 -2.48
N ASP A 373 36.39 30.70 -1.47
CA ASP A 373 37.84 30.42 -1.53
C ASP A 373 38.17 28.92 -1.53
N ARG A 374 37.22 28.06 -1.10
CA ARG A 374 37.48 26.64 -0.84
C ARG A 374 36.58 25.70 -1.64
N TYR A 375 35.37 26.14 -2.00
CA TYR A 375 34.38 25.32 -2.69
C TYR A 375 33.74 26.09 -3.85
N SER A 376 33.55 25.42 -4.99
CA SER A 376 32.78 25.98 -6.10
C SER A 376 31.31 26.11 -5.69
N VAL A 377 30.79 27.34 -5.71
CA VAL A 377 29.44 27.66 -5.22
C VAL A 377 28.41 27.29 -6.29
N HIS A 378 27.80 26.12 -6.13
CA HIS A 378 26.46 25.86 -6.64
C HIS A 378 25.52 25.89 -5.44
N TYR A 379 24.64 26.91 -5.37
CA TYR A 379 23.64 27.07 -4.32
C TYR A 379 22.68 25.88 -4.36
N PRO A 380 22.80 24.89 -3.46
CA PRO A 380 21.98 23.69 -3.59
C PRO A 380 20.54 24.02 -3.21
N ARG A 381 19.63 23.92 -4.18
CA ARG A 381 18.18 24.05 -3.96
C ARG A 381 17.49 22.70 -4.03
N PHE A 382 18.04 21.80 -4.82
CA PHE A 382 17.50 20.46 -5.07
C PHE A 382 18.45 19.38 -4.51
N LEU A 383 17.92 18.17 -4.28
CA LEU A 383 18.73 17.03 -3.84
C LEU A 383 19.90 16.73 -4.79
N GLY A 384 19.67 16.83 -6.10
CA GLY A 384 20.71 16.62 -7.13
C GLY A 384 21.87 17.61 -7.03
N ASP A 385 21.62 18.83 -6.55
CA ASP A 385 22.66 19.85 -6.39
C ASP A 385 23.61 19.48 -5.25
N ILE A 386 23.06 19.00 -4.12
CA ILE A 386 23.88 18.49 -3.00
C ILE A 386 24.69 17.27 -3.44
N ALA A 387 24.05 16.34 -4.16
CA ALA A 387 24.73 15.17 -4.71
C ALA A 387 25.96 15.58 -5.51
N SER A 388 25.77 16.54 -6.41
CA SER A 388 26.81 17.07 -7.28
C SER A 388 27.89 17.77 -6.45
N PHE A 389 27.51 18.60 -5.48
CA PHE A 389 28.45 19.29 -4.59
C PHE A 389 29.36 18.32 -3.86
N LEU A 390 28.82 17.24 -3.29
CA LEU A 390 29.60 16.23 -2.57
C LEU A 390 30.46 15.38 -3.50
N LYS A 391 30.02 15.14 -4.73
CA LYS A 391 30.84 14.45 -5.73
C LYS A 391 32.12 15.24 -6.05
N TYR A 392 32.03 16.57 -6.11
CA TYR A 392 33.21 17.44 -6.30
C TYR A 392 34.02 17.65 -5.01
N ASN A 393 33.39 17.48 -3.84
CA ASN A 393 33.99 17.74 -2.54
C ASN A 393 33.80 16.53 -1.59
N PRO A 394 34.35 15.35 -1.90
CA PRO A 394 33.96 14.09 -1.24
C PRO A 394 34.31 14.03 0.25
N THR A 395 35.26 14.85 0.72
CA THR A 395 35.68 14.90 2.13
C THR A 395 34.95 15.96 2.94
N VAL A 396 34.14 16.82 2.30
CA VAL A 396 33.42 17.87 3.01
C VAL A 396 32.32 17.27 3.88
N PHE A 397 32.07 17.89 5.03
CA PHE A 397 31.15 17.41 6.06
C PHE A 397 31.50 16.04 6.66
N GLY A 398 32.63 15.44 6.34
CA GLY A 398 33.14 14.26 7.03
C GLY A 398 34.00 14.64 8.25
N PHE A 399 34.21 13.69 9.16
CA PHE A 399 35.21 13.85 10.22
C PHE A 399 36.59 14.09 9.57
N ASN A 400 37.39 14.96 10.18
CA ASN A 400 38.79 15.09 9.80
C ASN A 400 39.44 13.71 9.91
N ARG A 401 39.83 13.14 8.77
CA ARG A 401 40.67 11.94 8.78
C ARG A 401 42.03 12.38 9.30
N ASP A 402 42.29 12.06 10.56
CA ASP A 402 43.67 12.00 11.04
C ASP A 402 44.41 11.01 10.11
N PRO A 403 45.56 11.37 9.50
CA PRO A 403 46.33 10.44 8.66
C PRO A 403 46.73 9.14 9.38
N LEU A 404 46.54 9.05 10.70
CA LEU A 404 46.80 7.88 11.53
C LEU A 404 45.56 7.06 11.92
N GLY A 405 44.37 7.41 11.41
CA GLY A 405 43.19 6.55 11.44
C GLY A 405 42.73 6.10 12.82
N VAL A 406 41.75 6.80 13.38
CA VAL A 406 40.74 6.16 14.23
C VAL A 406 39.40 6.77 13.87
N GLY A 407 38.62 6.03 13.08
CA GLY A 407 37.22 6.31 12.75
C GLY A 407 36.37 5.12 13.13
#